data_AF-A0A930TJF9-F1
#
_entry.id   AF-A0A930TJF9-F1
#
_cell.length_a   1.000
_cell.length_b   1.000
_cell.length_c   1.000
_cell.angle_alpha   90.00
_cell.angle_beta   90.00
_cell.angle_gamma   90.00
#
_symmetry.space_group_name_H-M   'P 1'
#
loop_
_entity.id
_entity.type
_entity.pdbx_description
1 polymer ?
#
loop_
_entity_poly.entity_id
_entity_poly.type
_entity_poly.pdbx_seq_one_letter_code
_entity_poly.pdbx_strand_id
1 'polypeptide(L)' 'MSSPEDIRAGIRVEILQPDYVAGEIGVILGREELVEGQLSNRWLIQVIGEDVVVSLTPDEFRIISQFNS' A
#
# COMPACT_ATOMS: atom_id res chain seq x y z
N MET A 1 -15.55 4.80 -0.59
CA MET A 1 -14.57 5.22 -1.60
C MET A 1 -13.48 5.96 -0.83
N SER A 2 -12.31 5.34 -0.67
CA SER A 2 -11.16 6.01 -0.05
C SER A 2 -10.61 6.99 -1.07
N SER A 3 -10.56 8.28 -0.73
CA SER A 3 -9.99 9.29 -1.63
C SER A 3 -8.45 9.16 -1.62
N PRO A 4 -7.75 9.50 -2.72
CA PRO A 4 -6.29 9.40 -2.82
C PRO A 4 -5.53 10.15 -1.70
N GLU A 5 -6.18 11.15 -1.10
CA GLU A 5 -5.69 11.98 -0.01
C GLU A 5 -5.69 11.29 1.38
N ASP A 6 -6.30 10.10 1.51
CA ASP A 6 -6.27 9.29 2.74
C ASP A 6 -5.07 8.34 2.82
N ILE A 7 -4.33 8.15 1.72
CA ILE A 7 -3.25 7.17 1.63
C ILE A 7 -1.94 7.82 2.08
N ARG A 8 -1.33 7.28 3.15
CA ARG A 8 -0.05 7.74 3.72
C ARG A 8 0.71 6.58 4.33
N ALA A 9 2.03 6.77 4.48
CA ALA A 9 2.89 5.80 5.14
C ALA A 9 2.41 5.48 6.56
N GLY A 10 2.61 4.24 6.99
CA GLY A 10 2.20 3.72 8.30
C GLY A 10 0.76 3.23 8.38
N ILE A 11 -0.07 3.45 7.35
CA ILE A 11 -1.42 2.90 7.30
C ILE A 11 -1.38 1.40 7.05
N ARG A 12 -2.25 0.67 7.76
CA ARG A 12 -2.48 -0.74 7.49
C ARG A 12 -3.53 -0.92 6.40
N VAL A 13 -3.25 -1.85 5.49
CA VAL A 13 -4.10 -2.19 4.36
C VAL A 13 -4.29 -3.70 4.28
N GLU A 14 -5.40 -4.13 3.70
CA GLU A 14 -5.58 -5.49 3.21
C GLU A 14 -5.31 -5.49 1.70
N ILE A 15 -4.48 -6.44 1.27
CA ILE A 15 -4.09 -6.59 -0.13
C ILE A 15 -5.20 -7.38 -0.85
N LEU A 16 -5.68 -6.85 -1.97
CA LEU A 16 -6.71 -7.50 -2.80
C LEU A 16 -6.09 -8.27 -3.97
N GLN A 17 -4.96 -7.76 -4.48
CA GLN A 17 -4.19 -8.31 -5.58
C GLN A 17 -2.70 -7.97 -5.38
N PRO A 18 -1.77 -8.76 -5.95
CA PRO A 18 -1.97 -9.99 -6.73
C PRO A 18 -2.30 -11.22 -5.86
N ASP A 19 -2.78 -12.30 -6.49
CA ASP A 19 -3.28 -13.51 -5.81
C ASP A 19 -2.33 -14.15 -4.79
N TYR A 20 -1.02 -14.06 -4.98
CA TYR A 20 -0.04 -14.68 -4.09
C TYR A 20 0.10 -13.96 -2.73
N VAL A 21 -0.42 -12.73 -2.60
CA VAL A 21 -0.51 -11.97 -1.34
C VAL A 21 -1.93 -11.47 -1.07
N ALA A 22 -2.93 -11.94 -1.83
CA ALA A 22 -4.30 -11.51 -1.66
C ALA A 22 -4.86 -12.02 -0.31
N GLY A 23 -5.50 -11.13 0.44
CA GLY A 23 -5.99 -11.37 1.80
C GLY A 23 -4.97 -11.07 2.90
N GLU A 24 -3.69 -10.87 2.54
CA GLU A 24 -2.65 -10.53 3.51
C GLU A 24 -2.76 -9.07 3.98
N ILE A 25 -2.23 -8.82 5.17
CA ILE A 25 -2.18 -7.47 5.75
C ILE A 25 -0.81 -6.86 5.47
N GLY A 26 -0.82 -5.63 4.96
CA GLY A 26 0.38 -4.86 4.69
C GLY A 26 0.41 -3.51 5.41
N VAL A 27 1.59 -2.89 5.43
CA VAL A 27 1.81 -1.51 5.88
C VAL A 27 2.34 -0.69 4.71
N ILE A 28 1.74 0.47 4.47
CA ILE A 28 2.20 1.41 3.46
C ILE A 28 3.55 1.99 3.89
N LEU A 29 4.57 1.84 3.04
CA LEU A 29 5.89 2.46 3.23
C LEU A 29 5.95 3.85 2.61
N GLY A 30 5.27 4.03 1.48
CA GLY A 30 5.22 5.30 0.77
C GLY A 30 4.78 5.13 -0.67
N ARG A 31 4.72 6.25 -1.39
CA ARG A 31 4.44 6.26 -2.82
C ARG A 31 5.72 5.88 -3.57
N GLU A 32 5.59 5.07 -4.62
CA GLU A 32 6.72 4.65 -5.44
C GLU A 32 7.30 5.86 -6.19
N GLU A 33 8.61 6.06 -6.08
CA GLU A 33 9.34 7.12 -6.77
C GLU A 33 10.00 6.56 -8.04
N LEU A 34 9.71 7.17 -9.18
CA LEU A 34 10.32 6.84 -10.45
C LEU A 34 11.66 7.56 -10.60
N VAL A 35 12.51 7.04 -11.48
CA VAL A 35 13.75 7.73 -11.90
C VAL A 35 13.36 9.14 -12.40
N GLU A 36 14.04 10.18 -11.90
CA GLU A 36 13.73 11.62 -12.04
C GLU A 36 12.86 12.25 -10.94
N GLY A 37 12.52 11.51 -9.87
CA GLY A 37 11.83 12.06 -8.69
C GLY A 37 10.32 12.26 -8.89
N GLN A 38 9.77 11.70 -9.96
CA GLN A 38 8.34 11.70 -10.21
C GLN A 38 7.66 10.57 -9.42
N LEU A 39 6.65 10.91 -8.61
CA LEU A 39 5.87 9.90 -7.90
C LEU A 39 4.93 9.15 -8.85
N SER A 40 4.98 7.83 -8.85
CA SER A 40 4.10 6.94 -9.62
C SER A 40 2.71 6.86 -8.95
N ASN A 41 1.69 6.30 -9.60
CA ASN A 41 0.41 6.03 -8.92
C ASN A 41 0.43 4.78 -8.03
N ARG A 42 1.60 4.15 -7.83
CA ARG A 42 1.75 2.94 -7.03
C ARG A 42 2.29 3.25 -5.64
N TRP A 43 1.97 2.35 -4.73
CA TRP A 43 2.33 2.41 -3.33
C TRP A 43 3.15 1.19 -2.96
N LEU A 44 4.26 1.42 -2.28
CA LEU A 44 5.08 0.36 -1.72
C LEU A 44 4.45 -0.10 -0.41
N ILE A 45 4.15 -1.38 -0.32
CA ILE A 45 3.49 -2.01 0.83
C ILE A 45 4.34 -3.19 1.29
N GLN A 46 4.74 -3.16 2.56
CA GLN A 46 5.39 -4.30 3.22
C GLN A 46 4.32 -5.27 3.70
N VAL A 47 4.40 -6.53 3.27
CA VAL A 47 3.52 -7.60 3.78
C VAL A 47 3.96 -7.95 5.21
N ILE A 48 3.01 -7.99 6.16
CA ILE A 48 3.33 -8.29 7.56
C ILE A 48 3.57 -9.79 7.72
N GLY A 49 4.73 -10.16 8.26
CA GLY A 49 5.09 -11.56 8.49
C GLY A 49 5.81 -12.21 7.31
N GLU A 50 5.96 -11.51 6.19
CA GLU A 50 6.75 -11.94 5.03
C GLU A 50 7.86 -10.94 4.73
N ASP A 51 8.97 -11.42 4.16
CA ASP A 51 10.06 -10.57 3.65
C ASP A 51 9.77 -10.13 2.21
N VAL A 52 8.58 -9.55 2.00
CA VAL A 52 8.06 -9.18 0.68
C VAL A 52 7.54 -7.75 0.69
N VAL A 53 7.99 -6.95 -0.27
CA VAL A 53 7.43 -5.63 -0.60
C VAL A 53 6.76 -5.71 -1.95
N VAL A 54 5.52 -5.24 -2.02
CA VAL A 54 4.74 -5.14 -3.26
C VAL A 54 4.51 -3.70 -3.65
N SER A 55 4.47 -3.44 -4.95
CA SER A 55 4.11 -2.14 -5.53
C SER A 55 2.68 -2.24 -6.06
N LEU A 56 1.72 -1.55 -5.45
CA LEU A 56 0.29 -1.70 -5.78
C LEU A 56 -0.37 -0.35 -6.11
N THR A 57 -1.33 -0.37 -7.03
CA THR A 57 -2.24 0.75 -7.28
C THR A 57 -3.33 0.82 -6.20
N PRO A 58 -3.99 1.98 -6.00
CA PRO A 58 -5.02 2.14 -4.98
C PRO A 58 -6.22 1.18 -5.08
N ASP A 59 -6.46 0.59 -6.25
CA ASP A 59 -7.55 -0.36 -6.48
C ASP A 59 -7.17 -1.81 -6.09
N GLU A 60 -5.87 -2.07 -5.85
CA GLU A 60 -5.34 -3.40 -5.52
C GLU A 60 -5.21 -3.64 -4.00
N PHE A 61 -5.60 -2.66 -3.18
CA PHE A 61 -5.63 -2.79 -1.72
C PHE A 61 -6.77 -1.96 -1.11
N ARG A 62 -7.14 -2.24 0.14
CA ARG A 62 -8.09 -1.41 0.89
C ARG A 62 -7.56 -1.04 2.27
N ILE A 63 -7.83 0.19 2.70
CA ILE A 63 -7.42 0.68 4.03
C ILE A 63 -8.25 -0.02 5.12
N ILE A 64 -7.58 -0.61 6.11
CA ILE A 64 -8.25 -1.25 7.26
C ILE A 64 -8.27 -0.38 8.51
N SER A 65 -7.30 0.53 8.68
CA SER A 65 -7.28 1.49 9.80
C SER A 65 -6.35 2.66 9.50
N GLN A 66 -6.87 3.89 9.67
CA GLN A 66 -6.03 5.07 9.81
C GLN A 66 -5.63 5.15 11.30
N PHE A 67 -4.36 4.92 11.64
CA PHE A 67 -3.88 5.29 12.97
C PHE A 67 -3.88 6.82 13.08
N ASN A 68 -4.97 7.39 13.58
CA ASN A 68 -4.93 8.72 14.18
C ASN A 68 -4.38 8.53 15.60
N SER A 69 -3.08 8.82 15.75
CA SER A 69 -2.46 9.08 17.06
C SER A 69 -2.55 10.57 17.36
#